data_AF-A0A1Z1W5G6-F1
#
_entry.id   AF-A0A1Z1W5G6-F1
#
_cell.length_a   1.000
_cell.length_b   1.000
_cell.length_c   1.000
_cell.angle_alpha   90.00
_cell.angle_beta   90.00
_cell.angle_gamma   90.00
#
_symmetry.space_group_name_H-M   'P 1'
#
loop_
_entity.id
_entity.type
_entity.pdbx_description
1 polymer ?
#
loop_
_entity_poly.entity_id
_entity_poly.type
_entity_poly.pdbx_seq_one_letter_code
_entity_poly.pdbx_strand_id
1 'polypeptide(L)'
;MVSVSDLLPVEAIRLDVAAEDWRAAIGAAGELLVATGSSTDAYTAEMIRTVVDSGPYIVVAPGFAFAHARPSPAVLRTGMAWVRLARPVEFGHETNDPVGLVVALAAEDASAHTEAMASLARLLADPETTEALRVAPTPGAVRAILVGESGESGESGESGSRGSPGLLRRPEPEPPPPRPWPQPPPGPPCTRSSPSAATASAPASS
;
A
#
# COMPACT_ATOMS: atom_id res chain seq x y z
N MET A 1 -8.96 17.33 -17.22
CA MET A 1 -8.40 16.00 -16.92
C MET A 1 -7.72 16.15 -15.58
N VAL A 2 -8.17 15.38 -14.58
CA VAL A 2 -7.63 15.49 -13.23
C VAL A 2 -6.35 14.67 -13.21
N SER A 3 -5.21 15.30 -12.91
CA SER A 3 -3.95 14.57 -12.83
C SER A 3 -3.86 13.81 -11.50
N VAL A 4 -3.14 12.70 -11.46
CA VAL A 4 -2.76 12.02 -10.21
C VAL A 4 -2.10 13.00 -9.24
N SER A 5 -1.34 13.97 -9.75
CA SER A 5 -0.68 15.05 -9.00
C SER A 5 -1.65 15.94 -8.21
N ASP A 6 -2.89 16.09 -8.71
CA ASP A 6 -3.94 16.91 -8.10
C ASP A 6 -4.70 16.13 -7.03
N LEU A 7 -4.76 14.81 -7.18
CA LEU A 7 -5.44 13.89 -6.26
C LEU A 7 -4.57 13.46 -5.08
N LEU A 8 -3.24 13.53 -5.24
CA LEU A 8 -2.28 13.12 -4.22
C LEU A 8 -1.35 14.28 -3.81
N PRO A 9 -1.82 15.19 -2.95
CA PRO A 9 -0.96 16.21 -2.36
C PRO A 9 0.07 15.56 -1.41
N VAL A 10 1.16 16.26 -1.11
CA VAL A 10 2.25 15.70 -0.28
C VAL A 10 1.74 15.35 1.13
N GLU A 11 0.77 16.10 1.62
CA GLU A 11 0.09 15.91 2.90
C GLU A 11 -0.72 14.59 2.95
N ALA A 12 -1.06 14.03 1.79
CA ALA A 12 -1.73 12.73 1.67
C ALA A 12 -0.75 11.56 1.59
N ILE A 13 0.55 11.79 1.80
CA ILE A 13 1.59 10.77 1.72
C ILE A 13 2.24 10.61 3.09
N ARG A 14 2.23 9.39 3.63
CA ARG A 14 2.91 9.04 4.87
C ARG A 14 3.83 7.84 4.64
N LEU A 15 5.06 7.95 5.13
CA LEU A 15 6.07 6.91 4.97
C LEU A 15 6.36 6.23 6.31
N ASP A 16 6.77 4.97 6.23
CA ASP A 16 7.25 4.16 7.34
C ASP A 16 6.26 4.13 8.53
N VAL A 17 4.98 3.94 8.20
CA VAL A 17 3.89 3.85 9.16
C VAL A 17 3.91 2.50 9.88
N ALA A 18 3.88 2.52 11.21
CA ALA A 18 3.67 1.31 11.99
C ALA A 18 2.19 0.89 11.93
N ALA A 19 1.93 -0.31 11.42
CA ALA A 19 0.63 -0.95 11.43
C ALA A 19 0.76 -2.37 11.98
N GLU A 20 -0.12 -2.76 12.90
CA GLU A 20 -0.12 -4.10 13.50
C GLU A 20 -0.83 -5.12 12.62
N ASP A 21 -1.86 -4.68 11.90
CA ASP A 21 -2.66 -5.49 11.00
C ASP A 21 -3.15 -4.68 9.78
N TRP A 22 -3.80 -5.36 8.84
CA TRP A 22 -4.29 -4.73 7.62
C TRP A 22 -5.35 -3.65 7.91
N ARG A 23 -6.09 -3.74 9.03
CA ARG A 23 -7.08 -2.74 9.43
C ARG A 23 -6.39 -1.45 9.85
N ALA A 24 -5.31 -1.54 10.62
CA ALA A 24 -4.48 -0.40 10.98
C ALA A 24 -3.83 0.24 9.74
N ALA A 25 -3.41 -0.58 8.76
CA ALA A 25 -2.86 -0.08 7.50
C ALA A 25 -3.89 0.70 6.67
N ILE A 26 -5.12 0.18 6.52
CA ILE A 26 -6.23 0.91 5.88
C ILE A 26 -6.63 2.14 6.70
N GLY A 27 -6.64 2.02 8.02
CA GLY A 27 -6.92 3.12 8.95
C GLY A 27 -5.99 4.31 8.73
N ALA A 28 -4.68 4.06 8.66
CA ALA A 28 -3.68 5.09 8.39
C ALA A 28 -3.89 5.80 7.04
N ALA A 29 -4.28 5.07 5.99
CA ALA A 29 -4.59 5.68 4.71
C ALA A 29 -5.89 6.49 4.77
N GLY A 30 -6.89 6.00 5.51
CA GLY A 30 -8.15 6.70 5.77
C GLY A 30 -7.97 8.01 6.54
N GLU A 31 -7.10 8.04 7.54
CA GLU A 31 -6.74 9.27 8.27
C GLU A 31 -6.24 10.37 7.34
N LEU A 32 -5.44 10.02 6.33
CA LEU A 32 -4.91 10.96 5.34
C LEU A 32 -6.01 11.48 4.40
N LEU A 33 -6.95 10.61 3.99
CA LEU A 33 -8.12 11.03 3.21
C LEU A 33 -8.98 12.02 4.00
N VAL A 34 -9.16 11.81 5.30
CA VAL A 34 -9.88 12.74 6.18
C VAL A 34 -9.12 14.04 6.37
N ALA A 35 -7.82 13.97 6.66
CA ALA A 35 -6.98 15.15 6.88
C ALA A 35 -6.90 16.07 5.65
N THR A 36 -6.99 15.50 4.44
CA THR A 36 -7.01 16.26 3.17
C THR A 36 -8.40 16.67 2.69
N GLY A 37 -9.44 16.35 3.48
CA GLY A 37 -10.83 16.68 3.17
C GLY A 37 -11.42 15.88 2.01
N SER A 38 -10.84 14.72 1.67
CA SER A 38 -11.32 13.84 0.61
C SER A 38 -12.51 12.99 1.07
N SER A 39 -12.50 12.55 2.33
CA SER A 39 -13.58 11.75 2.90
C SER A 39 -13.78 12.01 4.40
N THR A 40 -14.74 11.32 4.99
CA THR A 40 -14.95 11.25 6.44
C THR A 40 -14.49 9.89 6.98
N ASP A 41 -14.40 9.74 8.31
CA ASP A 41 -14.04 8.46 8.96
C ASP A 41 -14.99 7.30 8.59
N ALA A 42 -16.23 7.63 8.21
CA ALA A 42 -17.20 6.65 7.75
C ALA A 42 -16.71 5.91 6.49
N TYR A 43 -15.96 6.59 5.62
CA TYR A 43 -15.42 5.97 4.41
C TYR A 43 -14.32 4.94 4.74
N THR A 44 -13.47 5.22 5.73
CA THR A 44 -12.49 4.26 6.25
C THR A 44 -13.17 3.00 6.78
N ALA A 45 -14.27 3.16 7.52
CA ALA A 45 -15.07 2.04 8.00
C ALA A 45 -15.71 1.26 6.84
N GLU A 46 -16.18 1.92 5.79
CA GLU A 46 -16.71 1.28 4.58
C GLU A 46 -15.64 0.46 3.84
N MET A 47 -14.42 0.99 3.69
CA MET A 47 -13.29 0.25 3.10
C MET A 47 -12.99 -1.03 3.89
N ILE A 48 -12.87 -0.92 5.21
CA ILE A 48 -12.59 -2.06 6.09
C ILE A 48 -13.71 -3.10 6.01
N ARG A 49 -14.98 -2.68 6.08
CA ARG A 49 -16.14 -3.59 5.97
C ARG A 49 -16.12 -4.34 4.65
N THR A 50 -15.83 -3.66 3.55
CA THR A 50 -15.79 -4.30 2.22
C THR A 50 -14.73 -5.41 2.16
N VAL A 51 -13.58 -5.22 2.79
CA VAL A 51 -12.54 -6.27 2.90
C VAL A 51 -12.97 -7.42 3.81
N VAL A 52 -13.67 -7.14 4.92
CA VAL A 52 -14.24 -8.20 5.77
C VAL A 52 -15.25 -9.05 5.00
N ASP A 53 -16.12 -8.41 4.22
CA ASP A 53 -17.23 -9.09 3.55
C ASP A 53 -16.80 -9.79 2.26
N SER A 54 -15.84 -9.23 1.53
CA SER A 54 -15.45 -9.68 0.18
C SER A 54 -14.06 -10.32 0.12
N GLY A 55 -13.32 -10.33 1.24
CA GLY A 55 -11.92 -10.76 1.28
C GLY A 55 -10.95 -9.68 0.75
N PRO A 56 -9.65 -10.01 0.60
CA PRO A 56 -8.59 -9.04 0.30
C PRO A 56 -8.52 -8.63 -1.18
N TYR A 57 -9.67 -8.34 -1.80
CA TYR A 57 -9.77 -7.95 -3.23
C TYR A 57 -8.97 -6.69 -3.57
N ILE A 58 -8.68 -5.86 -2.56
CA ILE A 58 -7.88 -4.65 -2.69
C ILE A 58 -6.39 -4.94 -2.90
N VAL A 59 -5.91 -6.16 -2.64
CA VAL A 59 -4.51 -6.53 -2.87
C VAL A 59 -4.32 -6.92 -4.34
N VAL A 60 -3.91 -5.95 -5.16
CA VAL A 60 -3.92 -6.06 -6.62
C VAL A 60 -2.58 -6.45 -7.23
N ALA A 61 -1.48 -6.36 -6.47
CA ALA A 61 -0.14 -6.73 -6.92
C ALA A 61 0.75 -7.13 -5.73
N PRO A 62 1.89 -7.84 -5.96
CA PRO A 62 2.80 -8.24 -4.89
C PRO A 62 3.25 -7.07 -4.01
N GLY A 63 2.91 -7.16 -2.72
CA GLY A 63 3.24 -6.17 -1.71
C GLY A 63 2.48 -4.85 -1.81
N PHE A 64 1.36 -4.81 -2.53
CA PHE A 64 0.61 -3.59 -2.84
C PHE A 64 -0.91 -3.77 -2.68
N ALA A 65 -1.55 -2.86 -1.92
CA ALA A 65 -2.99 -2.80 -1.77
C ALA A 65 -3.56 -1.45 -2.23
N PHE A 66 -4.68 -1.51 -2.96
CA PHE A 66 -5.47 -0.37 -3.40
C PHE A 66 -6.82 -0.31 -2.66
N ALA A 67 -6.81 0.30 -1.48
CA ALA A 67 -7.97 0.42 -0.62
C ALA A 67 -9.02 1.37 -1.21
N HIS A 68 -10.22 0.88 -1.43
CA HIS A 68 -11.35 1.70 -1.88
C HIS A 68 -12.66 1.06 -1.45
N ALA A 69 -13.74 1.82 -1.55
CA ALA A 69 -15.11 1.34 -1.42
C ALA A 69 -15.97 1.98 -2.51
N ARG A 70 -17.24 1.54 -2.63
CA ARG A 70 -18.18 2.18 -3.55
C ARG A 70 -18.35 3.67 -3.19
N PRO A 71 -18.66 4.55 -4.17
CA PRO A 71 -19.01 5.93 -3.88
C PRO A 71 -20.14 6.00 -2.84
N SER A 72 -19.99 6.89 -1.86
CA SER A 72 -20.92 7.05 -0.75
C SER A 72 -20.95 8.51 -0.28
N PRO A 73 -21.94 8.92 0.54
CA PRO A 73 -21.97 10.25 1.14
C PRO A 73 -20.78 10.55 2.06
N ALA A 74 -19.98 9.54 2.41
CA ALA A 74 -18.76 9.71 3.19
C ALA A 74 -17.58 10.24 2.34
N VAL A 75 -17.68 10.21 1.00
CA VAL A 75 -16.74 10.84 0.07
C VAL A 75 -17.17 12.29 -0.17
N LEU A 76 -16.30 13.23 0.15
CA LEU A 76 -16.58 14.68 0.03
C LEU A 76 -16.06 15.26 -1.28
N ARG A 77 -14.96 14.69 -1.79
CA ARG A 77 -14.36 14.99 -3.09
C ARG A 77 -13.46 13.84 -3.52
N THR A 78 -13.19 13.75 -4.82
CA THR A 78 -12.20 12.79 -5.32
C THR A 78 -10.81 13.11 -4.77
N GLY A 79 -10.13 12.10 -4.21
CA GLY A 79 -8.80 12.24 -3.61
C GLY A 79 -8.14 10.91 -3.29
N MET A 80 -6.82 10.92 -3.19
CA MET A 80 -6.01 9.73 -2.90
C MET A 80 -5.15 9.93 -1.65
N ALA A 81 -4.74 8.82 -1.05
CA ALA A 81 -3.72 8.77 -0.01
C ALA A 81 -2.71 7.67 -0.29
N TRP A 82 -1.46 7.89 0.11
CA TRP A 82 -0.35 6.95 -0.06
C TRP A 82 0.29 6.66 1.29
N VAL A 83 0.41 5.37 1.62
CA VAL A 83 1.04 4.89 2.84
C VAL A 83 2.10 3.84 2.49
N ARG A 84 3.35 4.09 2.90
CA ARG A 84 4.36 3.03 3.02
C ARG A 84 4.40 2.57 4.47
N LEU A 85 4.32 1.25 4.68
CA LEU A 85 4.41 0.66 6.01
C LEU A 85 5.87 0.46 6.42
N ALA A 86 6.17 0.68 7.70
CA ALA A 86 7.49 0.42 8.28
C ALA A 86 7.86 -1.08 8.20
N ARG A 87 6.85 -1.94 8.28
CA ARG A 87 6.97 -3.39 8.12
C ARG A 87 5.79 -3.89 7.29
N PRO A 88 5.99 -4.78 6.30
CA PRO A 88 4.90 -5.37 5.56
C PRO A 88 3.93 -6.13 6.47
N VAL A 89 2.65 -6.14 6.11
CA VAL A 89 1.55 -6.75 6.86
C VAL A 89 0.76 -7.71 5.98
N GLU A 90 0.30 -8.82 6.52
CA GLU A 90 -0.52 -9.80 5.80
C GLU A 90 -1.98 -9.34 5.72
N PHE A 91 -2.54 -9.32 4.51
CA PHE A 91 -3.95 -9.04 4.24
C PHE A 91 -4.76 -10.34 4.07
N GLY A 92 -4.10 -11.50 4.00
CA GLY A 92 -4.70 -12.81 3.74
C GLY A 92 -4.81 -13.15 2.26
N HIS A 93 -4.03 -12.50 1.39
CA HIS A 93 -4.02 -12.76 -0.04
C HIS A 93 -2.98 -13.82 -0.41
N GLU A 94 -3.39 -14.87 -1.14
CA GLU A 94 -2.58 -16.08 -1.35
C GLU A 94 -1.19 -15.86 -1.97
N THR A 95 -1.08 -14.95 -2.94
CA THR A 95 0.17 -14.75 -3.72
C THR A 95 0.81 -13.37 -3.59
N ASN A 96 0.09 -12.38 -3.06
CA ASN A 96 0.49 -10.97 -3.12
C ASN A 96 0.90 -10.43 -1.74
N ASP A 97 0.70 -11.20 -0.68
CA ASP A 97 1.20 -10.87 0.64
C ASP A 97 2.73 -11.09 0.76
N PRO A 98 3.39 -10.39 1.70
CA PRO A 98 2.84 -9.36 2.58
C PRO A 98 2.82 -7.97 1.93
N VAL A 99 1.86 -7.13 2.30
CA VAL A 99 1.67 -5.76 1.75
C VAL A 99 2.53 -4.75 2.49
N GLY A 100 3.33 -3.97 1.75
CA GLY A 100 4.12 -2.85 2.29
C GLY A 100 3.68 -1.47 1.79
N LEU A 101 2.91 -1.41 0.71
CA LEU A 101 2.39 -0.19 0.12
C LEU A 101 0.86 -0.24 0.10
N VAL A 102 0.22 0.78 0.65
CA VAL A 102 -1.25 0.94 0.67
C VAL A 102 -1.59 2.28 0.05
N VAL A 103 -2.40 2.26 -0.99
CA VAL A 103 -2.95 3.46 -1.63
C VAL A 103 -4.45 3.44 -1.44
N ALA A 104 -5.00 4.53 -0.91
CA ALA A 104 -6.44 4.67 -0.77
C ALA A 104 -7.00 5.64 -1.82
N LEU A 105 -8.18 5.35 -2.36
CA LEU A 105 -8.93 6.22 -3.26
C LEU A 105 -10.33 6.47 -2.71
N ALA A 106 -10.66 7.74 -2.51
CA ALA A 106 -12.03 8.20 -2.37
C ALA A 106 -12.47 8.78 -3.72
N ALA A 107 -13.41 8.12 -4.40
CA ALA A 107 -13.92 8.57 -5.71
C ALA A 107 -15.39 8.96 -5.62
N GLU A 108 -15.75 10.13 -6.14
CA GLU A 108 -17.13 10.62 -6.16
C GLU A 108 -18.00 9.86 -7.17
N ASP A 109 -17.38 9.36 -8.25
CA ASP A 109 -18.07 8.63 -9.30
C ASP A 109 -17.22 7.51 -9.92
N ALA A 110 -17.88 6.69 -10.74
CA ALA A 110 -17.26 5.53 -11.39
C ALA A 110 -16.21 5.91 -12.44
N SER A 111 -16.31 7.09 -13.04
CA SER A 111 -15.34 7.56 -14.04
C SER A 111 -14.01 7.88 -13.35
N ALA A 112 -14.04 8.66 -12.27
CA ALA A 112 -12.88 8.97 -11.44
C ALA A 112 -12.22 7.68 -10.91
N HIS A 113 -13.03 6.70 -10.50
CA HIS A 113 -12.53 5.38 -10.09
C HIS A 113 -11.75 4.68 -11.21
N THR A 114 -12.33 4.60 -12.40
CA THR A 114 -11.73 3.91 -13.55
C THR A 114 -10.42 4.57 -14.00
N GLU A 115 -10.37 5.90 -13.99
CA GLU A 115 -9.17 6.67 -14.36
C GLU A 115 -8.03 6.49 -13.36
N ALA A 116 -8.34 6.48 -12.05
CA ALA A 116 -7.37 6.23 -11.00
C ALA A 116 -6.82 4.79 -11.08
N MET A 117 -7.68 3.80 -11.28
CA MET A 117 -7.28 2.39 -11.49
C MET A 117 -6.36 2.23 -12.70
N ALA A 118 -6.69 2.87 -13.82
CA ALA A 118 -5.87 2.81 -15.04
C ALA A 118 -4.48 3.45 -14.82
N SER A 119 -4.43 4.57 -14.12
CA SER A 119 -3.17 5.26 -13.79
C SER A 119 -2.30 4.41 -12.88
N LEU A 120 -2.90 3.79 -11.88
CA LEU A 120 -2.20 2.91 -10.96
C LEU A 120 -1.70 1.63 -11.62
N ALA A 121 -2.50 1.02 -12.50
CA ALA A 121 -2.08 -0.16 -13.25
C ALA A 121 -0.84 0.10 -14.13
N ARG A 122 -0.76 1.29 -14.76
CA ARG A 122 0.44 1.69 -15.53
C ARG A 122 1.66 1.81 -14.63
N LEU A 123 1.47 2.33 -13.42
CA LEU A 123 2.55 2.52 -12.47
C LEU A 123 3.10 1.18 -11.93
N LEU A 124 2.21 0.25 -11.60
CA LEU A 124 2.59 -1.08 -11.12
C LEU A 124 3.15 -1.99 -12.23
N ALA A 125 2.92 -1.64 -13.50
CA ALA A 125 3.47 -2.37 -14.63
C ALA A 125 4.97 -2.12 -14.84
N ASP A 126 5.51 -1.04 -14.28
CA ASP A 126 6.94 -0.73 -14.33
C ASP A 126 7.64 -1.16 -13.02
N PRO A 127 8.51 -2.19 -13.07
CA PRO A 127 9.29 -2.62 -11.91
C PRO A 127 10.22 -1.53 -11.36
N GLU A 128 10.80 -0.68 -12.21
CA GLU A 128 11.73 0.36 -11.77
C GLU A 128 10.98 1.42 -10.95
N THR A 129 9.83 1.88 -11.45
CA THR A 129 8.96 2.80 -10.73
C THR A 129 8.48 2.19 -9.40
N THR A 130 8.09 0.92 -9.41
CA THR A 130 7.61 0.23 -8.19
C THR A 130 8.70 0.18 -7.12
N GLU A 131 9.94 -0.19 -7.49
CA GLU A 131 11.05 -0.21 -6.55
C GLU A 131 11.44 1.19 -6.07
N ALA A 132 11.42 2.19 -6.96
CA ALA A 132 11.66 3.58 -6.58
C ALA A 132 10.67 4.07 -5.51
N LEU A 133 9.39 3.70 -5.62
CA LEU A 133 8.36 4.03 -4.63
C LEU A 133 8.56 3.31 -3.30
N ARG A 134 9.09 2.08 -3.32
CA ARG A 134 9.42 1.35 -2.09
C ARG A 134 10.54 2.02 -1.31
N VAL A 135 11.56 2.58 -1.99
CA VAL A 135 12.75 3.14 -1.33
C VAL A 135 12.77 4.67 -1.24
N ALA A 136 11.76 5.36 -1.77
CA ALA A 136 11.69 6.81 -1.78
C ALA A 136 11.89 7.42 -0.36
N PRO A 137 12.83 8.36 -0.16
CA PRO A 137 13.18 8.82 1.19
C PRO A 137 12.19 9.82 1.78
N THR A 138 11.36 10.46 0.94
CA THR A 138 10.47 11.53 1.36
C THR A 138 9.12 11.47 0.65
N PRO A 139 8.05 12.01 1.28
CA PRO A 139 6.74 12.20 0.63
C PRO A 139 6.84 12.94 -0.71
N GLY A 140 7.71 13.96 -0.79
CA GLY A 140 7.95 14.70 -2.03
C GLY A 140 8.58 13.83 -3.13
N ALA A 141 9.51 12.94 -2.79
CA ALA A 141 10.11 12.02 -3.75
C ALA A 141 9.10 11.02 -4.31
N VAL A 142 8.22 10.47 -3.45
CA VAL A 142 7.10 9.62 -3.89
C VAL A 142 6.23 10.37 -4.88
N ARG A 143 5.84 11.61 -4.56
CA ARG A 143 5.05 12.45 -5.47
C ARG A 143 5.76 12.69 -6.80
N ALA A 144 7.05 13.05 -6.79
CA ALA A 144 7.81 13.27 -8.02
C ALA A 144 7.84 12.03 -8.94
N ILE A 145 8.05 10.84 -8.36
CA ILE A 145 8.01 9.57 -9.10
C ILE A 145 6.63 9.35 -9.73
N LEU A 146 5.55 9.59 -8.96
CA LEU A 146 4.17 9.42 -9.42
C LEU A 146 3.76 10.40 -10.53
N VAL A 147 4.33 11.61 -10.54
CA VAL A 147 4.05 12.66 -11.53
C VAL A 147 4.89 12.48 -12.80
N GLY A 148 5.90 11.60 -12.78
CA GLY A 148 6.78 11.41 -13.93
C GLY A 148 7.71 12.60 -14.16
N GLU A 149 8.07 13.34 -13.10
CA GLU A 149 9.22 14.24 -13.15
C GLU A 149 10.49 13.38 -13.15
N SER A 150 10.71 12.69 -14.26
CA SER A 150 12.02 12.22 -14.66
C SER A 150 12.91 13.45 -14.61
N GLY A 151 13.79 13.51 -13.60
CA GLY A 151 14.71 14.62 -13.46
C GLY A 151 15.34 14.89 -14.81
N GLU A 152 15.16 16.12 -15.29
CA GLU A 152 16.01 16.69 -16.32
C GLU A 152 17.45 16.55 -15.81
N SER A 153 18.11 15.48 -16.26
CA SER A 153 19.55 15.39 -16.24
C SER A 153 20.00 16.43 -17.25
N GLY A 154 20.26 17.64 -16.75
CA GLY A 154 20.66 18.77 -17.56
C GLY A 154 21.72 18.38 -18.57
N GLU A 155 21.36 18.49 -19.85
CA GLU A 155 22.30 18.56 -20.95
C GLU A 155 23.29 19.68 -20.67
N SER A 156 24.55 19.31 -20.45
CA SER A 156 25.70 20.20 -20.61
C SER A 156 26.28 19.93 -22.00
N GLY A 157 25.78 20.62 -23.02
CA GLY A 157 26.64 21.02 -24.14
C GLY A 157 27.53 22.18 -23.64
N GLU A 158 28.80 22.34 -24.01
CA GLU A 158 29.54 21.75 -25.12
C GLU A 158 31.04 22.06 -24.97
N SER A 159 31.87 21.24 -25.62
CA SER A 159 33.18 21.57 -26.23
C SER A 159 34.45 21.77 -25.38
N GLY A 160 35.32 20.75 -25.42
CA GLY A 160 36.67 20.89 -25.98
C GLY A 160 37.86 20.92 -25.00
N SER A 161 38.59 19.80 -24.87
CA SER A 161 40.06 19.74 -25.06
C SER A 161 40.62 18.32 -24.84
N ARG A 162 41.66 18.03 -25.63
CA ARG A 162 42.49 16.83 -25.77
C ARG A 162 43.03 16.25 -24.45
N GLY A 163 43.13 14.92 -24.34
CA GLY A 163 44.09 14.28 -23.43
C GLY A 163 43.82 12.81 -23.02
N SER A 164 44.55 11.89 -23.67
CA SER A 164 45.07 10.59 -23.15
C SER A 164 44.12 9.39 -22.91
N PRO A 165 44.52 8.16 -23.32
CA PRO A 165 43.81 6.93 -23.00
C PRO A 165 44.32 6.34 -21.66
N GLY A 166 43.43 6.17 -20.68
CA GLY A 166 43.79 5.68 -19.34
C GLY A 166 42.69 4.86 -18.67
N LEU A 167 42.96 3.55 -18.56
CA LEU A 167 42.41 2.52 -17.66
C LEU A 167 40.87 2.28 -17.64
N LEU A 168 40.50 1.11 -18.16
CA LEU A 168 39.24 0.41 -17.90
C LEU A 168 39.04 0.21 -16.38
N ARG A 169 38.05 0.92 -15.83
CA ARG A 169 37.56 0.74 -14.46
C ARG A 169 36.82 -0.60 -14.39
N ARG A 170 37.29 -1.53 -13.56
CA ARG A 170 36.61 -2.82 -13.32
C ARG A 170 35.24 -2.56 -12.66
N PRO A 171 34.20 -3.33 -13.00
CA PRO A 171 32.92 -3.26 -12.30
C PRO A 171 33.09 -3.67 -10.84
N GLU A 172 32.47 -2.91 -9.93
CA GLU A 172 32.36 -3.26 -8.50
C GLU A 172 31.58 -4.57 -8.33
N PRO A 173 31.93 -5.41 -7.34
CA PRO A 173 31.16 -6.61 -7.05
C PRO A 173 29.78 -6.24 -6.48
N GLU A 174 28.74 -6.89 -6.99
CA GLU A 174 27.37 -6.73 -6.48
C GLU A 174 27.27 -7.02 -4.97
N PRO A 175 26.44 -6.26 -4.23
CA PRO A 175 26.20 -6.54 -2.82
C PRO A 175 25.50 -7.89 -2.62
N PRO A 176 25.75 -8.59 -1.49
CA PRO A 176 25.12 -9.88 -1.21
C PRO A 176 23.61 -9.71 -1.00
N PRO A 177 22.80 -10.75 -1.31
CA PRO A 177 21.35 -10.70 -1.13
C PRO A 177 20.98 -10.51 0.36
N PRO A 178 19.84 -9.85 0.65
CA PRO A 178 19.37 -9.65 2.01
C PRO A 178 19.11 -10.98 2.72
N ARG A 179 19.40 -11.03 4.03
CA ARG A 179 19.17 -12.24 4.85
C ARG A 179 17.67 -12.51 4.98
N PRO A 180 17.25 -13.79 5.00
CA PRO A 180 15.86 -14.15 5.26
C PRO A 180 15.43 -13.69 6.67
N TRP A 181 14.19 -13.22 6.78
CA TRP A 181 13.63 -12.70 8.01
C TRP A 181 13.56 -13.77 9.12
N PRO A 182 13.76 -13.38 10.39
CA PRO A 182 13.55 -14.29 11.51
C PRO A 182 12.07 -14.71 11.57
N GLN A 183 11.84 -16.01 11.70
CA GLN A 183 10.50 -16.59 11.85
C GLN A 183 9.85 -16.07 13.14
N PRO A 184 8.55 -15.75 13.14
CA PRO A 184 7.83 -15.38 14.36
C PRO A 184 7.83 -16.54 15.36
N PRO A 185 7.79 -16.25 16.68
CA PRO A 185 7.72 -17.30 17.69
C PRO A 185 6.45 -18.15 17.53
N PRO A 186 6.50 -19.45 17.82
CA PRO A 186 5.30 -20.29 17.77
C PRO A 186 4.22 -19.73 18.70
N GLY A 187 3.00 -19.62 18.18
CA GLY A 187 1.85 -19.16 18.96
C GLY A 187 1.55 -20.07 20.16
N PRO A 188 0.83 -19.57 21.17
CA PRO A 188 0.45 -20.36 22.34
C PRO A 188 -0.42 -21.57 21.93
N PRO A 189 -0.30 -22.72 22.60
CA PRO A 189 -1.09 -23.90 22.29
C PRO A 189 -2.58 -23.60 22.50
N CYS A 190 -3.39 -23.85 21.46
CA CYS A 190 -4.85 -23.80 21.55
C CYS A 190 -5.34 -24.82 22.59
N THR A 191 -5.68 -24.36 23.79
CA THR A 191 -6.39 -25.18 24.78
C THR A 191 -7.81 -25.41 24.29
N ARG A 192 -8.08 -26.61 23.79
CA ARG A 192 -9.43 -27.06 23.44
C ARG A 192 -10.20 -27.25 24.75
N SER A 193 -11.10 -26.32 25.07
CA SER A 193 -12.06 -26.51 26.17
C SER A 193 -13.00 -27.65 25.80
N SER A 194 -12.95 -28.74 26.59
CA SER A 194 -13.90 -29.85 26.51
C SER A 194 -15.30 -29.39 26.89
N PRO A 195 -16.37 -29.83 26.18
CA PRO A 195 -17.73 -29.56 26.61
C PRO A 195 -18.07 -30.44 27.83
N SER A 196 -18.50 -29.78 28.91
CA SER A 196 -19.00 -30.40 30.12
C SER A 196 -20.26 -31.21 29.82
N ALA A 197 -20.26 -32.49 30.20
CA ALA A 197 -21.40 -33.39 30.07
C ALA A 197 -22.59 -32.88 30.91
N ALA A 198 -23.69 -32.56 30.25
CA ALA A 198 -24.98 -32.34 30.89
C ALA A 198 -25.61 -33.70 31.23
N THR A 199 -25.83 -33.93 32.52
CA THR A 199 -26.45 -35.13 33.07
C THR A 199 -27.91 -35.22 32.64
N ALA A 200 -28.27 -36.26 31.90
CA ALA A 200 -29.65 -36.63 31.62
C ALA A 200 -30.27 -37.27 32.87
N SER A 201 -31.31 -36.64 33.41
CA SER A 201 -32.14 -37.21 34.47
C SER A 201 -33.37 -37.85 33.84
N ALA A 202 -33.50 -39.17 33.98
CA ALA A 202 -34.70 -39.93 33.59
C ALA A 202 -35.80 -39.77 34.65
N PRO A 203 -37.09 -39.74 34.28
CA PRO A 203 -38.18 -39.94 35.23
C PRO A 203 -38.54 -41.42 35.36
N ALA A 204 -38.77 -41.84 36.61
CA ALA A 204 -39.26 -43.14 37.00
C ALA A 204 -40.76 -43.29 36.69
N SER A 205 -41.15 -44.52 36.36
CA SER A 205 -42.51 -44.98 36.11
C SER A 205 -43.49 -44.69 37.24
N SER A 206 -44.74 -44.40 36.88
CA SER A 206 -45.92 -44.99 37.51
C SER A 206 -47.13 -44.96 36.57
#